data_AF-A0A7V6YEA9-F1
#
_entry.id   AF-A0A7V6YEA9-F1
#
_cell.length_a   1.000
_cell.length_b   1.000
_cell.length_c   1.000
_cell.angle_alpha   90.00
_cell.angle_beta   90.00
_cell.angle_gamma   90.00
#
_symmetry.space_group_name_H-M   'P 1'
#
loop_
_entity.id
_entity.type
_entity.pdbx_description
1 polymer ?
#
loop_
_entity_poly.entity_id
_entity_poly.type
_entity_poly.pdbx_seq_one_letter_code
_entity_poly.pdbx_strand_id
1 'polypeptide(L)'
;TQSGMLHLGSDLPRELFQEALGLVQSTSPSYLLLASLEGALAEMAARGREEWEEAIAAARRVHEEINASEGFRSWQEELFNYNEVIGLDPTKIIIDGLKLGLTGYDLAKGLRKEYTIQVEMAGPSHILVLFGSGDRWEQGRRLVDALNRMAEAQTGRQEASPLPGLGEEMAVPEVVVSPRESWFAAKRRVPLEEAENAVCGELVVPYPPGIPLLCPGELITAPVLRLLRRWREQHRHWQGVSDATLNTILVLA
;
A
#
# COMPACT_ATOMS: atom_id res chain seq x y z
N THR A 1 -12.01 9.01 12.04
CA THR A 1 -10.61 8.52 11.90
C THR A 1 -9.85 8.92 13.17
N GLN A 2 -8.63 8.41 13.40
CA GLN A 2 -7.84 8.52 14.67
C GLN A 2 -8.22 7.54 15.80
N SER A 3 -9.07 6.57 15.52
CA SER A 3 -9.45 5.49 16.45
C SER A 3 -8.58 4.26 16.23
N GLY A 4 -8.03 3.68 17.29
CA GLY A 4 -7.25 2.44 17.24
C GLY A 4 -7.40 1.64 18.53
N MET A 5 -7.32 0.32 18.44
CA MET A 5 -7.33 -0.58 19.59
C MET A 5 -5.97 -1.27 19.71
N LEU A 6 -5.52 -1.50 20.94
CA LEU A 6 -4.35 -2.32 21.20
C LEU A 6 -4.78 -3.53 22.04
N HIS A 7 -4.53 -4.73 21.51
CA HIS A 7 -4.79 -5.98 22.21
C HIS A 7 -3.49 -6.47 22.84
N LEU A 8 -3.48 -6.68 24.16
CA LEU A 8 -2.30 -7.13 24.90
C LEU A 8 -2.36 -8.64 25.12
N GLY A 9 -1.25 -9.32 24.85
CA GLY A 9 -1.06 -10.71 25.29
C GLY A 9 -0.96 -10.80 26.82
N SER A 10 -1.20 -12.00 27.36
CA SER A 10 -1.22 -12.26 28.81
C SER A 10 0.08 -11.95 29.53
N ASP A 11 1.21 -11.95 28.82
CA ASP A 11 2.55 -11.98 29.41
C ASP A 11 3.17 -10.59 29.59
N LEU A 12 2.43 -9.52 29.23
CA LEU A 12 2.89 -8.15 29.34
C LEU A 12 2.50 -7.50 30.67
N PRO A 13 3.45 -6.92 31.43
CA PRO A 13 3.14 -6.15 32.64
C PRO A 13 2.26 -4.94 32.32
N ARG A 14 1.10 -4.86 32.98
CA ARG A 14 0.11 -3.80 32.74
C ARG A 14 0.63 -2.42 33.13
N GLU A 15 1.47 -2.34 34.15
CA GLU A 15 2.01 -1.12 34.71
C GLU A 15 2.94 -0.42 33.70
N LEU A 16 3.89 -1.18 33.14
CA LEU A 16 4.80 -0.68 32.09
C LEU A 16 4.02 -0.19 30.87
N PHE A 17 2.94 -0.87 30.53
CA PHE A 17 2.07 -0.48 29.43
C PHE A 17 1.35 0.86 29.70
N GLN A 18 0.84 1.07 30.91
CA GLN A 18 0.19 2.32 31.28
C GLN A 18 1.15 3.50 31.25
N GLU A 19 2.39 3.31 31.70
CA GLU A 19 3.45 4.33 31.61
C GLU A 19 3.73 4.70 30.14
N ALA A 20 3.87 3.71 29.26
CA ALA A 20 4.12 3.94 27.84
C ALA A 20 2.94 4.65 27.15
N LEU A 21 1.69 4.29 27.46
CA LEU A 21 0.52 4.98 26.94
C LEU A 21 0.48 6.45 27.35
N GLY A 22 0.86 6.76 28.59
CA GLY A 22 0.90 8.13 29.11
C GLY A 22 1.83 9.06 28.33
N LEU A 23 2.81 8.52 27.59
CA LEU A 23 3.72 9.32 26.76
C LEU A 23 3.10 9.79 25.44
N VAL A 24 2.10 9.07 24.92
CA VAL A 24 1.55 9.28 23.56
C VAL A 24 0.07 9.65 23.56
N GLN A 25 -0.66 9.38 24.63
CA GLN A 25 -2.08 9.73 24.74
C GLN A 25 -2.27 11.16 25.21
N SER A 26 -3.31 11.81 24.67
CA SER A 26 -3.80 13.08 25.19
C SER A 26 -4.43 12.87 26.58
N THR A 27 -4.15 13.78 27.51
CA THR A 27 -4.84 13.85 28.81
C THR A 27 -6.31 14.29 28.68
N SER A 28 -6.76 14.65 27.49
CA SER A 28 -8.15 14.98 27.15
C SER A 28 -8.56 14.26 25.87
N PRO A 29 -8.87 12.95 25.94
CA PRO A 29 -9.24 12.17 24.76
C PRO A 29 -10.61 12.61 24.23
N SER A 30 -10.83 12.39 22.94
CA SER A 30 -12.15 12.61 22.34
C SER A 30 -13.10 11.48 22.73
N TYR A 31 -14.10 11.79 23.56
CA TYR A 31 -15.14 10.85 23.97
C TYR A 31 -15.96 10.33 22.78
N LEU A 32 -16.10 11.11 21.71
CA LEU A 32 -16.75 10.66 20.48
C LEU A 32 -15.95 9.55 19.80
N LEU A 33 -14.61 9.65 19.78
CA LEU A 33 -13.76 8.60 19.22
C LEU A 33 -13.79 7.34 20.09
N LEU A 34 -13.80 7.49 21.42
CA LEU A 34 -13.93 6.36 22.35
C LEU A 34 -15.28 5.65 22.20
N ALA A 35 -16.38 6.41 22.14
CA ALA A 35 -17.71 5.86 21.90
C ALA A 35 -17.80 5.15 20.54
N SER A 36 -17.12 5.65 19.51
CA SER A 36 -17.09 4.97 18.19
C SER A 36 -16.38 3.61 18.26
N LEU A 37 -15.33 3.48 19.08
CA LEU A 37 -14.63 2.22 19.30
C LEU A 37 -15.50 1.21 20.06
N GLU A 38 -16.22 1.67 21.09
CA GLU A 38 -17.17 0.85 21.83
C GLU A 38 -18.32 0.38 20.94
N GLY A 39 -18.86 1.27 20.09
CA GLY A 39 -19.85 0.92 19.08
C GLY A 39 -19.36 -0.16 18.12
N ALA A 40 -18.13 0.00 17.58
CA ALA A 40 -17.54 -0.98 16.68
C ALA A 40 -17.37 -2.37 17.33
N LEU A 41 -17.00 -2.42 18.63
CA LEU A 41 -16.93 -3.68 19.38
C LEU A 41 -18.30 -4.32 19.55
N ALA A 42 -19.31 -3.52 19.92
CA ALA A 42 -20.67 -4.00 20.11
C ALA A 42 -21.25 -4.58 18.82
N GLU A 43 -21.02 -3.91 17.68
CA GLU A 43 -21.44 -4.41 16.37
C GLU A 43 -20.71 -5.71 15.99
N MET A 44 -19.38 -5.76 16.16
CA MET A 44 -18.60 -6.95 15.86
C MET A 44 -19.02 -8.16 16.71
N ALA A 45 -19.33 -7.93 18.00
CA ALA A 45 -19.80 -8.98 18.89
C ALA A 45 -21.22 -9.47 18.56
N ALA A 46 -22.11 -8.58 18.13
CA ALA A 46 -23.50 -8.90 17.84
C ALA A 46 -23.70 -9.55 16.46
N ARG A 47 -23.06 -8.99 15.43
CA ARG A 47 -23.29 -9.35 14.02
C ARG A 47 -22.02 -9.55 13.19
N GLY A 48 -20.84 -9.28 13.76
CA GLY A 48 -19.59 -9.26 13.01
C GLY A 48 -19.30 -10.54 12.23
N ARG A 49 -19.61 -11.71 12.81
CA ARG A 49 -19.43 -12.99 12.10
C ARG A 49 -20.28 -13.10 10.85
N GLU A 50 -21.58 -12.82 10.95
CA GLU A 50 -22.52 -12.86 9.82
C GLU A 50 -22.14 -11.81 8.76
N GLU A 51 -21.87 -10.57 9.18
CA GLU A 51 -21.51 -9.47 8.27
C GLU A 51 -20.22 -9.76 7.49
N TRP A 52 -19.20 -10.34 8.14
CA TRP A 52 -17.96 -10.73 7.46
C TRP A 52 -18.14 -11.97 6.60
N GLU A 53 -18.94 -12.97 7.00
CA GLU A 53 -19.26 -14.13 6.15
C GLU A 53 -19.94 -13.67 4.84
N GLU A 54 -20.87 -12.71 4.91
CA GLU A 54 -21.51 -12.09 3.74
C GLU A 54 -20.51 -11.29 2.88
N ALA A 55 -19.68 -10.45 3.50
CA ALA A 55 -18.68 -9.65 2.79
C ALA A 55 -17.64 -10.54 2.08
N ILE A 56 -17.17 -11.60 2.73
CA ILE A 56 -16.25 -12.58 2.15
C ILE A 56 -16.91 -13.33 0.99
N ALA A 57 -18.17 -13.75 1.13
CA ALA A 57 -18.91 -14.39 0.04
C ALA A 57 -19.08 -13.45 -1.17
N ALA A 58 -19.41 -12.18 -0.92
CA ALA A 58 -19.51 -11.16 -1.95
C ALA A 58 -18.16 -10.94 -2.66
N ALA A 59 -17.07 -10.81 -1.90
CA ALA A 59 -15.74 -10.62 -2.47
C ALA A 59 -15.31 -11.83 -3.33
N ARG A 60 -15.51 -13.07 -2.83
CA ARG A 60 -15.25 -14.30 -3.61
C ARG A 60 -16.02 -14.32 -4.92
N ARG A 61 -17.31 -13.97 -4.89
CA ARG A 61 -18.11 -13.89 -6.10
C ARG A 61 -17.58 -12.83 -7.08
N VAL A 62 -17.11 -11.68 -6.59
CA VAL A 62 -16.46 -10.68 -7.46
C VAL A 62 -15.23 -11.25 -8.15
N HIS A 63 -14.37 -11.99 -7.43
CA HIS A 63 -13.23 -12.65 -8.06
C HIS A 63 -13.67 -13.61 -9.17
N GLU A 64 -14.68 -14.45 -8.91
CA GLU A 64 -15.23 -15.41 -9.88
C GLU A 64 -15.78 -14.71 -11.13
N GLU A 65 -16.58 -13.65 -10.95
CA GLU A 65 -17.23 -12.93 -12.05
C GLU A 65 -16.22 -12.15 -12.91
N ILE A 66 -15.19 -11.56 -12.28
CA ILE A 66 -14.07 -10.94 -13.00
C ILE A 66 -13.31 -11.98 -13.81
N ASN A 67 -12.94 -13.11 -13.20
CA ASN A 67 -12.15 -14.15 -13.85
C ASN A 67 -12.94 -14.97 -14.89
N ALA A 68 -14.27 -14.96 -14.84
CA ALA A 68 -15.13 -15.51 -15.87
C ALA A 68 -15.26 -14.61 -17.11
N SER A 69 -14.99 -13.31 -16.97
CA SER A 69 -15.00 -12.35 -18.09
C SER A 69 -13.67 -12.37 -18.86
N GLU A 70 -13.73 -12.17 -20.17
CA GLU A 70 -12.52 -11.93 -20.97
C GLU A 70 -12.08 -10.47 -20.80
N GLY A 71 -10.89 -10.25 -20.23
CA GLY A 71 -10.23 -8.94 -20.26
C GLY A 71 -9.47 -8.62 -18.98
N PHE A 72 -10.16 -8.61 -17.84
CA PHE A 72 -9.53 -8.40 -16.54
C PHE A 72 -9.10 -9.72 -15.91
N ARG A 73 -8.21 -9.63 -14.92
CA ARG A 73 -7.84 -10.75 -14.06
C ARG A 73 -7.83 -10.31 -12.61
N SER A 74 -8.55 -11.05 -11.77
CA SER A 74 -8.44 -10.94 -10.32
C SER A 74 -7.43 -11.97 -9.81
N TRP A 75 -6.37 -11.53 -9.14
CA TRP A 75 -5.29 -12.41 -8.70
C TRP A 75 -5.74 -13.26 -7.50
N GLN A 76 -5.51 -14.57 -7.56
CA GLN A 76 -5.84 -15.52 -6.49
C GLN A 76 -4.72 -16.53 -6.32
N GLU A 77 -4.87 -17.74 -6.88
CA GLU A 77 -3.96 -18.87 -6.66
C GLU A 77 -2.53 -18.59 -7.15
N GLU A 78 -2.37 -17.67 -8.11
CA GLU A 78 -1.07 -17.30 -8.67
C GLU A 78 -0.17 -16.61 -7.64
N LEU A 79 -0.74 -16.05 -6.58
CA LEU A 79 0.02 -15.49 -5.47
C LEU A 79 0.77 -16.57 -4.69
N PHE A 80 0.33 -17.83 -4.72
CA PHE A 80 1.07 -18.95 -4.12
C PHE A 80 2.31 -19.37 -4.91
N ASN A 81 2.57 -18.76 -6.08
CA ASN A 81 3.86 -18.92 -6.76
C ASN A 81 5.02 -18.24 -5.99
N TYR A 82 4.70 -17.38 -5.03
CA TYR A 82 5.67 -16.77 -4.12
C TYR A 82 5.71 -17.57 -2.82
N ASN A 83 6.88 -18.12 -2.48
CA ASN A 83 7.05 -19.04 -1.35
C ASN A 83 6.70 -18.42 0.01
N GLU A 84 6.72 -17.08 0.09
CA GLU A 84 6.41 -16.29 1.28
C GLU A 84 4.90 -16.18 1.53
N VAL A 85 4.05 -16.54 0.56
CA VAL A 85 2.60 -16.43 0.65
C VAL A 85 2.01 -17.69 1.29
N ILE A 86 1.52 -17.53 2.54
CA ILE A 86 0.93 -18.62 3.33
C ILE A 86 -0.61 -18.63 3.33
N GLY A 87 -1.24 -17.60 2.76
CA GLY A 87 -2.70 -17.47 2.74
C GLY A 87 -3.17 -16.22 1.99
N LEU A 88 -4.45 -16.22 1.65
CA LEU A 88 -5.10 -15.14 0.92
C LEU A 88 -6.26 -14.56 1.71
N ASP A 89 -6.33 -13.23 1.75
CA ASP A 89 -7.50 -12.51 2.21
C ASP A 89 -8.40 -12.19 1.00
N PRO A 90 -9.55 -12.89 0.83
CA PRO A 90 -10.41 -12.71 -0.34
C PRO A 90 -11.01 -11.31 -0.43
N THR A 91 -11.05 -10.55 0.68
CA THR A 91 -11.59 -9.19 0.72
C THR A 91 -10.65 -8.14 0.11
N LYS A 92 -9.39 -8.53 -0.18
CA LYS A 92 -8.41 -7.73 -0.90
C LYS A 92 -8.38 -8.16 -2.37
N ILE A 93 -9.07 -7.40 -3.22
CA ILE A 93 -9.27 -7.76 -4.62
C ILE A 93 -8.25 -7.01 -5.47
N ILE A 94 -7.26 -7.74 -5.99
CA ILE A 94 -6.22 -7.20 -6.88
C ILE A 94 -6.64 -7.46 -8.32
N ILE A 95 -6.82 -6.40 -9.10
CA ILE A 95 -7.35 -6.49 -10.47
C ILE A 95 -6.31 -5.94 -11.45
N ASP A 96 -5.89 -6.79 -12.38
CA ASP A 96 -4.98 -6.45 -13.48
C ASP A 96 -5.76 -6.15 -14.77
N GLY A 97 -5.37 -5.08 -15.47
CA GLY A 97 -5.97 -4.65 -16.74
C GLY A 97 -5.02 -4.63 -17.93
N LEU A 98 -3.81 -5.19 -17.79
CA LEU A 98 -2.78 -5.06 -18.82
C LEU A 98 -3.19 -5.70 -20.15
N LYS A 99 -3.91 -6.83 -20.10
CA LYS A 99 -4.48 -7.49 -21.29
C LYS A 99 -5.38 -6.58 -22.14
N LEU A 100 -6.03 -5.60 -21.52
CA LEU A 100 -6.89 -4.62 -22.18
C LEU A 100 -6.14 -3.32 -22.53
N GLY A 101 -4.82 -3.29 -22.35
CA GLY A 101 -4.03 -2.09 -22.56
C GLY A 101 -4.19 -1.03 -21.47
N LEU A 102 -4.73 -1.40 -20.30
CA LEU A 102 -5.02 -0.47 -19.20
C LEU A 102 -4.01 -0.65 -18.06
N THR A 103 -3.36 0.44 -17.66
CA THR A 103 -2.57 0.45 -16.42
C THR A 103 -3.51 0.50 -15.20
N GLY A 104 -2.99 0.18 -14.01
CA GLY A 104 -3.75 0.37 -12.77
C GLY A 104 -4.19 1.83 -12.56
N TYR A 105 -3.41 2.81 -13.03
CA TYR A 105 -3.77 4.23 -12.99
C TYR A 105 -4.93 4.58 -13.90
N ASP A 106 -4.97 4.01 -15.11
CA ASP A 106 -6.07 4.19 -16.05
C ASP A 106 -7.36 3.61 -15.47
N LEU A 107 -7.27 2.42 -14.88
CA LEU A 107 -8.39 1.78 -14.19
C LEU A 107 -8.93 2.64 -13.05
N ALA A 108 -8.05 3.08 -12.14
CA ALA A 108 -8.44 3.91 -11.02
C ALA A 108 -9.09 5.23 -11.47
N LYS A 109 -8.56 5.85 -12.53
CA LYS A 109 -9.11 7.08 -13.10
C LYS A 109 -10.49 6.85 -13.73
N GLY A 110 -10.66 5.78 -14.51
CA GLY A 110 -11.93 5.43 -15.15
C GLY A 110 -13.01 5.10 -14.13
N LEU A 111 -12.71 4.17 -13.22
CA LEU A 111 -13.60 3.78 -12.11
C LEU A 111 -14.05 4.99 -11.28
N ARG A 112 -13.13 5.91 -10.95
CA ARG A 112 -13.47 7.10 -10.17
C ARG A 112 -14.32 8.10 -10.97
N LYS A 113 -13.91 8.44 -12.19
CA LYS A 113 -14.54 9.52 -12.95
C LYS A 113 -15.88 9.13 -13.57
N GLU A 114 -15.99 7.92 -14.07
CA GLU A 114 -17.16 7.47 -14.84
C GLU A 114 -18.15 6.69 -13.97
N TYR A 115 -17.64 5.95 -12.98
CA TYR A 115 -18.45 5.04 -12.17
C TYR A 115 -18.55 5.43 -10.71
N THR A 116 -17.84 6.48 -10.26
CA THR A 116 -17.80 6.93 -8.86
C THR A 116 -17.40 5.79 -7.91
N ILE A 117 -16.44 4.97 -8.35
CA ILE A 117 -15.82 3.89 -7.56
C ILE A 117 -14.41 4.33 -7.21
N GLN A 118 -14.14 4.47 -5.91
CA GLN A 118 -12.81 4.80 -5.41
C GLN A 118 -12.08 3.50 -5.07
N VAL A 119 -10.93 3.28 -5.70
CA VAL A 119 -10.02 2.17 -5.37
C VAL A 119 -9.12 2.58 -4.20
N GLU A 120 -8.60 1.60 -3.47
CA GLU A 120 -7.65 1.83 -2.37
C GLU A 120 -6.29 2.26 -2.91
N MET A 121 -5.78 1.49 -3.87
CA MET A 121 -4.44 1.70 -4.45
C MET A 121 -4.47 1.45 -5.95
N ALA A 122 -3.62 2.18 -6.67
CA ALA A 122 -3.33 1.95 -8.07
C ALA A 122 -1.82 1.85 -8.28
N GLY A 123 -1.39 0.80 -8.94
CA GLY A 123 -0.01 0.57 -9.35
C GLY A 123 0.15 0.58 -10.87
N PRO A 124 1.35 0.22 -11.36
CA PRO A 124 1.63 0.20 -12.79
C PRO A 124 0.76 -0.78 -13.59
N SER A 125 0.41 -1.93 -13.01
CA SER A 125 -0.37 -2.98 -13.71
C SER A 125 -1.77 -3.20 -13.13
N HIS A 126 -1.94 -2.96 -11.84
CA HIS A 126 -3.12 -3.41 -11.10
C HIS A 126 -3.68 -2.31 -10.19
N ILE A 127 -4.92 -2.51 -9.79
CA ILE A 127 -5.57 -1.79 -8.69
C ILE A 127 -5.81 -2.73 -7.51
N LEU A 128 -5.95 -2.17 -6.32
CA LEU A 128 -6.46 -2.85 -5.13
C LEU A 128 -7.82 -2.27 -4.77
N VAL A 129 -8.81 -3.14 -4.63
CA VAL A 129 -10.13 -2.83 -4.09
C VAL A 129 -10.29 -3.59 -2.77
N LEU A 130 -10.85 -2.92 -1.77
CA LEU A 130 -11.09 -3.49 -0.45
C LEU A 130 -12.59 -3.69 -0.23
N PHE A 131 -12.95 -4.84 0.34
CA PHE A 131 -14.28 -5.09 0.89
C PHE A 131 -14.19 -5.02 2.42
N GLY A 132 -15.00 -4.16 3.03
CA GLY A 132 -15.20 -4.08 4.47
C GLY A 132 -16.42 -4.90 4.93
N SER A 133 -16.66 -4.93 6.24
CA SER A 133 -17.81 -5.63 6.84
C SER A 133 -19.18 -5.13 6.35
N GLY A 134 -19.25 -3.90 5.83
CA GLY A 134 -20.47 -3.32 5.27
C GLY A 134 -20.71 -3.62 3.79
N ASP A 135 -19.73 -4.19 3.08
CA ASP A 135 -19.86 -4.44 1.65
C ASP A 135 -20.65 -5.72 1.37
N ARG A 136 -21.47 -5.68 0.32
CA ARG A 136 -22.35 -6.75 -0.12
C ARG A 136 -22.20 -6.99 -1.61
N TRP A 137 -22.91 -8.00 -2.11
CA TRP A 137 -22.92 -8.30 -3.54
C TRP A 137 -23.38 -7.12 -4.40
N GLU A 138 -24.19 -6.20 -3.87
CA GLU A 138 -24.58 -4.99 -4.61
C GLU A 138 -23.38 -4.13 -5.02
N GLN A 139 -22.45 -3.89 -4.09
CA GLN A 139 -21.21 -3.15 -4.36
C GLN A 139 -20.32 -3.92 -5.32
N GLY A 140 -20.21 -5.24 -5.14
CA GLY A 140 -19.48 -6.13 -6.03
C GLY A 140 -20.00 -6.13 -7.46
N ARG A 141 -21.32 -6.24 -7.63
CA ARG A 141 -21.97 -6.15 -8.94
C ARG A 141 -21.69 -4.82 -9.63
N ARG A 142 -21.77 -3.70 -8.89
CA ARG A 142 -21.46 -2.37 -9.44
C ARG A 142 -20.01 -2.28 -9.94
N LEU A 143 -19.06 -2.90 -9.24
CA LEU A 143 -17.66 -3.01 -9.70
C LEU A 143 -17.55 -3.87 -10.96
N VAL A 144 -18.13 -5.07 -10.97
CA VAL A 144 -18.10 -5.97 -12.13
C VAL A 144 -18.73 -5.33 -13.35
N ASP A 145 -19.89 -4.69 -13.21
CA ASP A 145 -20.58 -3.98 -14.30
C ASP A 145 -19.73 -2.83 -14.85
N ALA A 146 -19.05 -2.08 -13.98
CA ALA A 146 -18.14 -1.01 -14.41
C ALA A 146 -16.95 -1.55 -15.19
N LEU A 147 -16.33 -2.63 -14.70
CA LEU A 147 -15.23 -3.29 -15.40
C LEU A 147 -15.68 -3.81 -16.77
N ASN A 148 -16.82 -4.50 -16.85
CA ASN A 148 -17.34 -5.01 -18.14
C ASN A 148 -17.55 -3.88 -19.16
N ARG A 149 -18.14 -2.75 -18.75
CA ARG A 149 -18.30 -1.58 -19.63
C ARG A 149 -16.96 -0.96 -20.05
N MET A 150 -15.99 -0.95 -19.14
CA MET A 150 -14.64 -0.49 -19.48
C MET A 150 -13.96 -1.43 -20.48
N ALA A 151 -14.13 -2.75 -20.33
CA ALA A 151 -13.59 -3.75 -21.25
C ALA A 151 -14.17 -3.59 -22.66
N GLU A 152 -15.50 -3.43 -22.78
CA GLU A 152 -16.19 -3.16 -24.05
C GLU A 152 -15.59 -1.95 -24.79
N ALA A 153 -15.28 -0.88 -24.06
CA ALA A 153 -14.67 0.33 -24.61
C ALA A 153 -13.20 0.15 -25.07
N GLN A 154 -12.53 -0.93 -24.65
CA GLN A 154 -11.15 -1.25 -25.04
C GLN A 154 -11.01 -2.32 -26.12
N THR A 155 -12.13 -2.83 -26.65
CA THR A 155 -12.12 -3.87 -27.69
C THR A 155 -11.18 -3.50 -28.86
N GLY A 156 -10.15 -4.30 -29.09
CA GLY A 156 -9.17 -4.10 -30.18
C GLY A 156 -7.92 -3.28 -29.84
N ARG A 157 -7.70 -2.88 -28.58
CA ARG A 157 -6.40 -2.32 -28.13
C ARG A 157 -5.35 -3.42 -27.95
N GLN A 158 -4.08 -3.04 -28.11
CA GLN A 158 -2.94 -3.91 -27.82
C GLN A 158 -2.69 -3.97 -26.31
N GLU A 159 -2.20 -5.12 -25.85
CA GLU A 159 -1.78 -5.37 -24.47
C GLU A 159 -0.73 -4.33 -24.03
N ALA A 160 -0.91 -3.76 -22.84
CA ALA A 160 0.03 -2.82 -22.27
C ALA A 160 1.18 -3.59 -21.61
N SER A 161 2.41 -3.12 -21.83
CA SER A 161 3.54 -3.60 -21.03
C SER A 161 3.55 -2.94 -19.66
N PRO A 162 3.82 -3.67 -18.57
CA PRO A 162 4.01 -3.06 -17.26
C PRO A 162 5.18 -2.08 -17.31
N LEU A 163 5.15 -1.05 -16.45
CA LEU A 163 6.27 -0.11 -16.34
C LEU A 163 7.57 -0.87 -15.99
N PRO A 164 8.71 -0.57 -16.63
CA PRO A 164 9.99 -1.22 -16.33
C PRO A 164 10.43 -1.03 -14.87
N GLY A 165 10.90 -2.12 -14.24
CA GLY A 165 11.62 -2.07 -12.95
C GLY A 165 10.88 -2.55 -11.70
N LEU A 166 9.81 -3.36 -11.85
CA LEU A 166 9.09 -3.98 -10.73
C LEU A 166 9.61 -5.38 -10.33
N GLY A 167 10.51 -5.98 -11.11
CA GLY A 167 11.02 -7.34 -10.91
C GLY A 167 12.50 -7.44 -10.53
N GLU A 168 13.14 -6.32 -10.15
CA GLU A 168 14.50 -6.37 -9.64
C GLU A 168 14.47 -6.70 -8.16
N GLU A 169 15.15 -7.78 -7.77
CA GLU A 169 15.43 -8.08 -6.36
C GLU A 169 16.10 -6.86 -5.72
N MET A 170 15.36 -6.18 -4.85
CA MET A 170 15.91 -5.13 -4.03
C MET A 170 16.66 -5.79 -2.87
N ALA A 171 17.99 -5.75 -2.93
CA ALA A 171 18.80 -6.06 -1.76
C ALA A 171 18.42 -5.11 -0.63
N VAL A 172 18.15 -5.64 0.56
CA VAL A 172 17.91 -4.84 1.77
C VAL A 172 19.17 -4.01 2.04
N PRO A 173 19.07 -2.67 2.11
CA PRO A 173 20.22 -1.82 2.39
C PRO A 173 20.88 -2.18 3.72
N GLU A 174 22.21 -2.05 3.79
CA GLU A 174 22.95 -2.25 5.03
C GLU A 174 22.66 -1.12 6.03
N VAL A 175 22.32 -1.47 7.26
CA VAL A 175 22.13 -0.50 8.36
C VAL A 175 23.50 -0.20 8.99
N VAL A 176 24.01 1.01 8.80
CA VAL A 176 25.31 1.46 9.33
C VAL A 176 25.16 2.03 10.73
N VAL A 177 24.10 2.81 10.96
CA VAL A 177 23.72 3.35 12.27
C VAL A 177 22.22 3.22 12.46
N SER A 178 21.75 3.25 13.70
CA SER A 178 20.30 3.21 13.96
C SER A 178 19.60 4.46 13.41
N PRO A 179 18.29 4.36 13.06
CA PRO A 179 17.50 5.54 12.69
C PRO A 179 17.53 6.65 13.75
N ARG A 180 17.65 6.29 15.03
CA ARG A 180 17.78 7.24 16.14
C ARG A 180 19.10 7.99 16.09
N GLU A 181 20.22 7.29 15.90
CA GLU A 181 21.53 7.93 15.79
C GLU A 181 21.58 8.82 14.55
N SER A 182 21.09 8.32 13.41
CA SER A 182 20.97 9.11 12.18
C SER A 182 20.12 10.37 12.39
N TRP A 183 19.01 10.28 13.15
CA TRP A 183 18.17 11.43 13.47
C TRP A 183 18.94 12.56 14.17
N PHE A 184 19.75 12.23 15.18
CA PHE A 184 20.53 13.23 15.94
C PHE A 184 21.87 13.60 15.30
N ALA A 185 22.35 12.83 14.32
CA ALA A 185 23.58 13.14 13.61
C ALA A 185 23.46 14.40 12.76
N ALA A 186 24.58 15.11 12.62
CA ALA A 186 24.71 16.19 11.65
C ALA A 186 24.53 15.62 10.24
N LYS A 187 23.80 16.36 9.40
CA LYS A 187 23.50 15.97 8.02
C LYS A 187 24.02 17.03 7.08
N ARG A 188 24.48 16.61 5.91
CA ARG A 188 24.83 17.48 4.79
C ARG A 188 24.02 17.09 3.57
N ARG A 189 23.66 18.09 2.77
CA ARG A 189 23.01 17.89 1.48
C ARG A 189 24.07 17.63 0.42
N VAL A 190 23.89 16.59 -0.37
CA VAL A 190 24.76 16.26 -1.51
C VAL A 190 23.92 16.09 -2.77
N PRO A 191 24.47 16.35 -3.97
CA PRO A 191 23.88 15.86 -5.21
C PRO A 191 23.65 14.36 -5.12
N LEU A 192 22.53 13.85 -5.65
CA LEU A 192 22.25 12.40 -5.65
C LEU A 192 23.41 11.63 -6.29
N GLU A 193 24.03 12.22 -7.31
CA GLU A 193 25.14 11.66 -8.06
C GLU A 193 26.37 11.34 -7.19
N GLU A 194 26.55 12.07 -6.09
CA GLU A 194 27.68 11.96 -5.15
C GLU A 194 27.34 11.14 -3.89
N ALA A 195 26.13 10.59 -3.81
CA ALA A 195 25.64 9.93 -2.60
C ALA A 195 26.11 8.47 -2.43
N GLU A 196 26.84 7.92 -3.41
CA GLU A 196 27.33 6.53 -3.34
C GLU A 196 28.26 6.34 -2.12
N ASN A 197 28.05 5.26 -1.38
CA ASN A 197 28.76 4.93 -0.14
C ASN A 197 28.55 5.92 1.02
N ALA A 198 27.62 6.86 0.90
CA ALA A 198 27.21 7.72 2.01
C ALA A 198 26.13 7.04 2.86
N VAL A 199 26.04 7.42 4.13
CA VAL A 199 24.97 6.97 5.03
C VAL A 199 23.76 7.90 4.87
N CYS A 200 22.61 7.34 4.52
CA CYS A 200 21.38 8.08 4.28
C CYS A 200 20.94 8.82 5.56
N GLY A 201 20.65 10.12 5.44
CA GLY A 201 20.21 10.99 6.53
C GLY A 201 18.71 11.28 6.54
N GLU A 202 17.97 10.77 5.57
CA GLU A 202 16.53 10.98 5.44
C GLU A 202 15.80 9.71 4.97
N LEU A 203 14.47 9.76 5.01
CA LEU A 203 13.63 8.66 4.57
C LEU A 203 13.35 8.83 3.07
N VAL A 204 13.55 7.79 2.26
CA VAL A 204 13.28 7.83 0.82
C VAL A 204 12.20 6.80 0.49
N VAL A 205 10.98 7.26 0.27
CA VAL A 205 9.81 6.41 -0.04
C VAL A 205 9.28 6.76 -1.44
N PRO A 206 9.55 5.93 -2.47
CA PRO A 206 8.93 6.10 -3.78
C PRO A 206 7.48 5.66 -3.76
N TYR A 207 6.63 6.39 -4.49
CA TYR A 207 5.23 6.05 -4.69
C TYR A 207 4.93 5.91 -6.19
N PRO A 208 4.46 4.73 -6.64
CA PRO A 208 4.37 3.46 -5.90
C PRO A 208 5.77 2.84 -5.66
N PRO A 209 5.89 1.84 -4.76
CA PRO A 209 4.84 1.16 -4.00
C PRO A 209 4.48 1.79 -2.63
N GLY A 210 5.14 2.87 -2.23
CA GLY A 210 4.88 3.51 -0.93
C GLY A 210 5.54 2.82 0.26
N ILE A 211 6.54 1.97 0.01
CA ILE A 211 7.39 1.38 1.06
C ILE A 211 8.77 2.05 1.04
N PRO A 212 9.46 2.17 2.19
CA PRO A 212 10.79 2.75 2.25
C PRO A 212 11.77 2.01 1.32
N LEU A 213 12.42 2.76 0.45
CA LEU A 213 13.59 2.29 -0.33
C LEU A 213 14.89 2.50 0.46
N LEU A 214 14.96 3.60 1.21
CA LEU A 214 16.03 3.88 2.16
C LEU A 214 15.44 4.46 3.44
N CYS A 215 15.94 3.99 4.57
CA CYS A 215 15.73 4.57 5.89
C CYS A 215 16.96 5.39 6.34
N PRO A 216 16.77 6.40 7.21
CA PRO A 216 17.90 7.09 7.82
C PRO A 216 18.80 6.11 8.57
N GLY A 217 20.11 6.16 8.29
CA GLY A 217 21.11 5.27 8.87
C GLY A 217 21.56 4.12 7.96
N GLU A 218 20.91 3.95 6.81
CA GLU A 218 21.27 2.93 5.82
C GLU A 218 22.32 3.40 4.80
N LEU A 219 23.13 2.47 4.28
CA LEU A 219 24.16 2.74 3.28
C LEU A 219 23.55 2.89 1.88
N ILE A 220 23.90 3.98 1.19
CA ILE A 220 23.52 4.20 -0.20
C ILE A 220 24.51 3.47 -1.11
N THR A 221 24.23 2.21 -1.41
CA THR A 221 25.06 1.39 -2.29
C THR A 221 24.86 1.75 -3.78
N ALA A 222 25.81 1.38 -4.63
CA ALA A 222 25.70 1.62 -6.08
C ALA A 222 24.41 1.05 -6.71
N PRO A 223 23.92 -0.17 -6.36
CA PRO A 223 22.62 -0.66 -6.82
C PRO A 223 21.45 0.24 -6.43
N VAL A 224 21.39 0.67 -5.16
CA VAL A 224 20.33 1.57 -4.68
C VAL A 224 20.38 2.90 -5.42
N LEU A 225 21.58 3.46 -5.61
CA LEU A 225 21.75 4.72 -6.32
C LEU A 225 21.30 4.64 -7.78
N ARG A 226 21.60 3.53 -8.49
CA ARG A 226 21.09 3.30 -9.85
C ARG A 226 19.56 3.26 -9.88
N LEU A 227 18.94 2.61 -8.90
CA LEU A 227 17.49 2.51 -8.79
C LEU A 227 16.85 3.89 -8.55
N LEU A 228 17.40 4.67 -7.62
CA LEU A 228 16.96 6.04 -7.33
C LEU A 228 17.01 6.93 -8.59
N ARG A 229 18.12 6.89 -9.35
CA ARG A 229 18.27 7.66 -10.59
C ARG A 229 17.22 7.28 -11.64
N ARG A 230 17.02 5.98 -11.87
CA ARG A 230 16.01 5.50 -12.81
C ARG A 230 14.60 5.92 -12.41
N TRP A 231 14.25 5.78 -11.13
CA TRP A 231 12.92 6.17 -10.63
C TRP A 231 12.71 7.68 -10.62
N ARG A 232 13.79 8.47 -10.48
CA ARG A 232 13.76 9.92 -10.67
C ARG A 232 13.43 10.28 -12.12
N GLU A 233 14.04 9.61 -13.10
CA GLU A 233 13.74 9.80 -14.54
C GLU A 233 12.30 9.41 -14.90
N GLN A 234 11.70 8.46 -14.17
CA GLN A 234 10.30 8.09 -14.30
C GLN A 234 9.34 9.10 -13.63
N HIS A 235 9.85 10.20 -13.06
CA HIS A 235 9.07 11.24 -12.39
C HIS A 235 8.14 10.68 -11.31
N ARG A 236 8.60 9.67 -10.56
CA ARG A 236 7.84 9.11 -9.43
C ARG A 236 7.66 10.15 -8.33
N HIS A 237 6.58 9.99 -7.58
CA HIS A 237 6.35 10.78 -6.39
C HIS A 237 7.22 10.24 -5.24
N TRP A 238 7.81 11.12 -4.44
CA TRP A 238 8.66 10.77 -3.29
C TRP A 238 8.04 11.26 -1.98
N GLN A 239 8.16 10.48 -0.91
CA GLN A 239 7.83 10.91 0.45
C GLN A 239 9.06 10.76 1.36
N GLY A 240 9.14 11.61 2.38
CA GLY A 240 10.24 11.62 3.36
C GLY A 240 11.50 12.37 2.92
N VAL A 241 11.65 12.64 1.62
CA VAL A 241 12.81 13.34 1.06
C VAL A 241 12.71 14.84 1.27
N SER A 242 13.84 15.49 1.55
CA SER A 242 13.92 16.94 1.68
C SER A 242 13.92 17.69 0.35
N ASP A 243 14.20 17.00 -0.76
CA ASP A 243 14.11 17.52 -2.13
C ASP A 243 13.12 16.65 -2.92
N ALA A 244 11.95 17.22 -3.24
CA ALA A 244 10.88 16.51 -3.94
C ALA A 244 11.25 16.07 -5.37
N THR A 245 12.30 16.65 -5.96
CA THR A 245 12.82 16.26 -7.27
C THR A 245 13.91 15.18 -7.19
N LEU A 246 14.37 14.86 -5.98
CA LEU A 246 15.48 13.95 -5.72
C LEU A 246 16.76 14.30 -6.52
N ASN A 247 17.01 15.59 -6.74
CA ASN A 247 18.29 16.07 -7.28
C ASN A 247 19.37 16.07 -6.20
N THR A 248 18.96 16.27 -4.95
CA THR A 248 19.82 16.18 -3.77
C THR A 248 19.25 15.24 -2.74
N ILE A 249 20.12 14.74 -1.86
CA ILE A 249 19.76 13.88 -0.73
C ILE A 249 20.53 14.30 0.52
N LEU A 250 19.91 14.14 1.70
CA LEU A 250 20.60 14.31 2.98
C LEU A 250 21.37 13.03 3.33
N VAL A 251 22.65 13.21 3.65
CA VAL A 251 23.53 12.15 4.15
C VAL A 251 24.15 12.59 5.47
N LEU A 252 24.59 11.63 6.29
CA LEU A 252 25.35 11.95 7.50
C LEU A 252 26.65 12.68 7.13
N ALA A 253 27.02 13.66 7.96
CA ALA A 253 28.18 14.52 7.77
C ALA A 253 29.51 13.78 7.98
#